data_AF-A0A840VKR0-F1
#
_entry.id   AF-A0A840VKR0-F1
#
_cell.length_a   1.000
_cell.length_b   1.000
_cell.length_c   1.000
_cell.angle_alpha   90.00
_cell.angle_beta   90.00
_cell.angle_gamma   90.00
#
_symmetry.space_group_name_H-M   'P 1'
#
loop_
_entity.id
_entity.type
_entity.pdbx_description
1 polymer ?
#
loop_
_entity_poly.entity_id
_entity_poly.type
_entity_poly.pdbx_seq_one_letter_code
_entity_poly.pdbx_strand_id
1 'polypeptide(L)'
;MKPETLARLDLLAAQRETKLLETIRRQNAALEQAAYQRGMLLSYRDRLAASWQSGVVVSAAQASRAGQFAAGALGAESQIVETEARAKEQLESAISDLARLKAHRRKLAERLRVTRRRAQATAELKAAQDLPWRRLVSDVS
;
A
#
# COMPACT_ATOMS: atom_id res chain seq x y z
N MET A 1 -12.56 16.53 21.37
CA MET A 1 -11.41 15.61 21.51
C MET A 1 -10.20 16.38 21.98
N LYS A 2 -9.39 15.80 22.86
CA LYS A 2 -8.14 16.42 23.33
C LYS A 2 -7.07 16.39 22.23
N PRO A 3 -6.16 17.38 22.13
CA PRO A 3 -5.07 17.39 21.16
C PRO A 3 -4.19 16.14 21.20
N GLU A 4 -3.93 15.59 22.39
CA GLU A 4 -3.19 14.34 22.59
C GLU A 4 -3.85 13.14 21.90
N THR A 5 -5.17 13.04 21.99
CA THR A 5 -5.92 11.96 21.32
C THR A 5 -5.81 12.08 19.81
N LEU A 6 -5.85 13.30 19.26
CA LEU A 6 -5.66 13.53 17.82
C LEU A 6 -4.24 13.16 17.36
N ALA A 7 -3.22 13.51 18.15
CA ALA A 7 -1.83 13.14 17.87
C ALA A 7 -1.65 11.62 17.87
N ARG A 8 -2.23 10.91 18.85
CA ARG A 8 -2.20 9.43 18.90
C ARG A 8 -2.88 8.79 17.70
N LEU A 9 -4.02 9.32 17.26
CA LEU A 9 -4.71 8.83 16.06
C LEU A 9 -3.89 9.07 14.78
N ASP A 10 -3.19 10.20 14.66
CA ASP A 10 -2.32 10.44 13.51
C ASP A 10 -1.10 9.49 13.50
N LEU A 11 -0.52 9.20 14.67
CA LEU A 11 0.56 8.21 14.78
C LEU A 11 0.10 6.81 14.33
N LEU A 12 -1.06 6.35 14.81
CA LEU A 12 -1.64 5.06 14.39
C LEU A 12 -1.96 5.04 12.89
N ALA A 13 -2.46 6.16 12.36
CA ALA A 13 -2.71 6.29 10.93
C ALA A 13 -1.41 6.25 10.11
N ALA A 14 -0.34 6.89 10.57
CA ALA A 14 0.97 6.83 9.92
C ALA A 14 1.54 5.40 9.91
N GLN A 15 1.43 4.67 11.02
CA GLN A 15 1.84 3.25 11.08
C GLN A 15 1.05 2.39 10.10
N ARG A 16 -0.26 2.60 10.01
CA ARG A 16 -1.11 1.88 9.04
C ARG A 16 -0.74 2.23 7.60
N GLU A 17 -0.38 3.48 7.32
CA GLU A 17 0.07 3.93 6.00
C GLU A 17 1.35 3.20 5.58
N THR A 18 2.35 3.10 6.46
CA THR A 18 3.57 2.32 6.20
C THR A 18 3.25 0.86 5.86
N LYS A 19 2.38 0.20 6.64
CA LYS A 19 1.97 -1.18 6.38
C LYS A 19 1.26 -1.36 5.04
N LEU A 20 0.43 -0.41 4.64
CA LEU A 20 -0.24 -0.43 3.34
C LEU A 20 0.77 -0.25 2.19
N LEU A 21 1.73 0.67 2.34
CA LEU A 21 2.80 0.86 1.35
C LEU A 21 3.69 -0.37 1.20
N GLU A 22 4.04 -1.04 2.30
CA GLU A 22 4.76 -2.31 2.27
C GLU A 22 3.94 -3.42 1.60
N THR A 23 2.63 -3.45 1.85
CA THR A 23 1.74 -4.39 1.18
C THR A 23 1.68 -4.14 -0.33
N ILE A 24 1.53 -2.89 -0.77
CA ILE A 24 1.58 -2.50 -2.19
C ILE A 24 2.89 -2.96 -2.83
N ARG A 25 4.04 -2.71 -2.18
CA ARG A 25 5.35 -3.15 -2.68
C ARG A 25 5.44 -4.67 -2.82
N ARG A 26 4.98 -5.41 -1.83
CA ARG A 26 4.97 -6.89 -1.86
C ARG A 26 4.09 -7.44 -2.98
N GLN A 27 2.90 -6.86 -3.19
CA GLN A 27 2.01 -7.32 -4.26
C GLN A 27 2.55 -6.97 -5.65
N ASN A 28 3.16 -5.81 -5.83
CA ASN A 28 3.85 -5.48 -7.09
C ASN A 28 4.98 -6.47 -7.38
N ALA A 29 5.82 -6.79 -6.39
CA ALA A 29 6.87 -7.79 -6.56
C ALA A 29 6.31 -9.18 -6.90
N ALA A 30 5.16 -9.56 -6.32
CA ALA A 30 4.48 -10.80 -6.67
C ALA A 30 3.98 -10.81 -8.13
N LEU A 31 3.47 -9.68 -8.63
CA LEU A 31 3.06 -9.54 -10.03
C LEU A 31 4.25 -9.61 -11.00
N GLU A 32 5.36 -8.94 -10.66
CA GLU A 32 6.60 -9.02 -11.44
C GLU A 32 7.14 -10.45 -11.50
N GLN A 33 7.12 -11.16 -10.36
CA GLN A 33 7.51 -12.56 -10.28
C GLN A 33 6.60 -13.46 -11.13
N ALA A 34 5.28 -13.26 -11.08
CA ALA A 34 4.33 -14.01 -11.90
C ALA A 34 4.56 -13.76 -13.40
N ALA A 35 4.83 -12.51 -13.80
CA ALA A 35 5.17 -12.15 -15.17
C ALA A 35 6.47 -12.82 -15.63
N TYR A 36 7.50 -12.84 -14.78
CA TYR A 36 8.75 -13.53 -15.06
C TYR A 36 8.55 -15.04 -15.25
N GLN A 37 7.79 -15.69 -14.36
CA GLN A 37 7.48 -17.12 -14.46
C GLN A 37 6.71 -17.46 -15.74
N ARG A 38 5.72 -16.63 -16.12
CA ARG A 38 5.01 -16.79 -17.40
C ARG A 38 5.96 -16.66 -18.59
N GLY A 39 6.85 -15.66 -18.58
CA GLY A 39 7.86 -15.48 -19.64
C GLY A 39 8.81 -16.68 -19.78
N MET A 40 9.23 -17.27 -18.65
CA MET A 40 10.04 -18.49 -18.63
C MET A 40 9.30 -19.70 -19.24
N LEU A 41 8.04 -19.91 -18.87
CA LEU A 41 7.21 -20.99 -19.43
C LEU A 41 7.01 -20.83 -20.94
N LEU A 42 6.69 -19.62 -21.40
CA LEU A 42 6.55 -19.30 -22.82
C LEU A 42 7.85 -19.57 -23.58
N SER A 43 8.97 -19.05 -23.08
CA SER A 43 10.29 -19.27 -23.70
C SER A 43 10.65 -20.74 -23.82
N TYR A 44 10.30 -21.55 -22.81
CA TYR A 44 10.54 -22.99 -22.86
C TYR A 44 9.62 -23.70 -23.85
N ARG A 45 8.33 -23.31 -23.90
CA ARG A 45 7.37 -23.82 -24.90
C ARG A 45 7.84 -23.54 -26.33
N ASP A 46 8.35 -22.34 -26.58
CA ASP A 46 8.83 -21.95 -27.90
C ASP A 46 10.07 -22.74 -28.31
N ARG A 47 11.02 -22.97 -27.39
CA ARG A 47 12.18 -23.85 -27.62
C ARG A 47 11.77 -25.29 -27.91
N LEU A 48 10.80 -25.82 -27.17
CA LEU A 48 10.24 -27.13 -27.45
C LEU A 48 9.62 -27.15 -28.86
N ALA A 49 8.73 -26.22 -29.19
CA ALA A 49 8.08 -26.15 -30.50
C ALA A 49 9.08 -26.07 -31.66
N ALA A 50 10.12 -25.24 -31.53
CA ALA A 50 11.20 -25.14 -32.52
C ALA A 50 11.96 -26.48 -32.68
N SER A 51 12.22 -27.19 -31.58
CA SER A 51 12.87 -28.51 -31.63
C SER A 51 12.03 -29.54 -32.40
N TRP A 52 10.69 -29.49 -32.28
CA TRP A 52 9.77 -30.36 -33.01
C TRP A 52 9.67 -30.03 -34.51
N GLN A 53 9.73 -28.74 -34.87
CA GLN A 53 9.65 -28.29 -36.26
C GLN A 53 10.91 -28.56 -37.07
N SER A 54 12.07 -28.73 -36.42
CA SER A 54 13.34 -28.99 -37.10
C SER A 54 13.44 -30.35 -37.79
N GLY A 55 12.44 -31.23 -37.64
CA GLY A 55 12.36 -32.53 -38.33
C GLY A 55 13.41 -33.56 -37.89
N VAL A 56 14.20 -33.25 -36.86
CA VAL A 56 15.15 -34.19 -36.25
C VAL A 56 14.36 -35.34 -35.65
N VAL A 57 14.79 -36.58 -35.90
CA VAL A 57 14.19 -37.77 -35.30
C VAL A 57 14.25 -37.65 -33.78
N VAL A 58 13.11 -37.40 -33.16
CA VAL A 58 12.98 -37.21 -31.71
C VAL A 58 12.92 -38.58 -31.06
N SER A 59 13.82 -38.85 -30.11
CA SER A 59 13.77 -40.11 -29.36
C SER A 59 12.46 -40.22 -28.56
N ALA A 60 11.95 -41.44 -28.33
CA ALA A 60 10.78 -41.66 -27.49
C ALA A 60 10.93 -41.06 -26.08
N ALA A 61 12.17 -41.02 -25.56
CA ALA A 61 12.49 -40.39 -24.28
C ALA A 61 12.37 -38.85 -24.29
N GLN A 62 12.59 -38.19 -25.43
CA GLN A 62 12.37 -36.75 -25.59
C GLN A 62 10.87 -36.44 -25.77
N ALA A 63 10.15 -37.27 -26.52
CA ALA A 63 8.69 -37.15 -26.67
C ALA A 63 7.96 -37.29 -25.32
N SER A 64 8.33 -38.29 -24.52
CA SER A 64 7.79 -38.49 -23.17
C SER A 64 8.06 -37.30 -22.24
N ARG A 65 9.29 -36.76 -22.26
CA ARG A 65 9.66 -35.56 -21.48
C ARG A 65 8.87 -34.32 -21.89
N ALA A 66 8.65 -34.12 -23.19
CA ALA A 66 7.83 -33.00 -23.69
C ALA A 66 6.36 -33.13 -23.25
N GLY A 67 5.80 -34.34 -23.25
CA GLY A 67 4.45 -34.60 -22.75
C GLY A 67 4.32 -34.32 -21.24
N GLN A 68 5.29 -34.76 -20.45
CA GLN A 68 5.36 -34.46 -19.02
C GLN A 68 5.49 -32.95 -18.75
N PHE A 69 6.32 -32.26 -19.54
CA PHE A 69 6.42 -30.82 -19.46
C PHE A 69 5.10 -30.14 -19.81
N ALA A 70 4.43 -30.52 -20.90
CA ALA A 70 3.17 -29.89 -21.31
C ALA A 70 2.08 -30.03 -20.23
N ALA A 71 1.97 -31.22 -19.61
CA ALA A 71 1.06 -31.44 -18.50
C ALA A 71 1.43 -30.59 -17.26
N GLY A 72 2.72 -30.55 -16.90
CA GLY A 72 3.19 -29.73 -15.78
C GLY A 72 3.06 -28.22 -16.01
N ALA A 73 3.25 -27.76 -17.26
CA ALA A 73 3.16 -26.37 -17.66
C ALA A 73 1.74 -25.83 -17.54
N LEU A 74 0.71 -26.62 -17.87
CA LEU A 74 -0.69 -26.24 -17.67
C LEU A 74 -1.02 -26.03 -16.19
N GLY A 75 -0.52 -26.91 -15.31
CA GLY A 75 -0.67 -26.74 -13.86
C GLY A 75 0.04 -25.49 -13.34
N ALA A 76 1.28 -25.29 -13.78
CA ALA A 76 2.06 -24.10 -13.42
C ALA A 76 1.42 -22.80 -13.93
N GLU A 77 0.88 -22.79 -15.15
CA GLU A 77 0.19 -21.64 -15.73
C GLU A 77 -1.08 -21.29 -14.94
N SER A 78 -1.88 -22.29 -14.56
CA SER A 78 -3.05 -22.09 -13.71
C SER A 78 -2.67 -21.46 -12.36
N GLN A 79 -1.60 -21.96 -11.72
CA GLN A 79 -1.10 -21.41 -10.46
C GLN A 79 -0.58 -19.97 -10.61
N ILE A 80 0.11 -19.67 -11.72
CA ILE A 80 0.57 -18.31 -12.03
C ILE A 80 -0.63 -17.36 -12.23
N VAL A 81 -1.65 -17.78 -12.97
CA VAL A 81 -2.87 -16.97 -13.19
C VAL A 81 -3.57 -16.69 -11.86
N GLU A 82 -3.71 -17.71 -11.01
CA GLU A 82 -4.36 -17.55 -9.71
C GLU A 82 -3.57 -16.63 -8.77
N THR A 83 -2.24 -16.78 -8.71
CA THR A 83 -1.38 -15.90 -7.91
C THR A 83 -1.41 -14.46 -8.43
N GLU A 84 -1.40 -14.27 -9.76
CA GLU A 84 -1.53 -12.96 -10.40
C GLU A 84 -2.88 -12.31 -10.04
N ALA A 85 -3.98 -13.04 -10.13
CA ALA A 85 -5.31 -12.55 -9.80
C ALA A 85 -5.41 -12.12 -8.32
N ARG A 86 -4.94 -12.96 -7.40
CA ARG A 86 -4.92 -12.64 -5.96
C ARG A 86 -4.05 -11.43 -5.67
N ALA A 87 -2.87 -11.32 -6.30
CA ALA A 87 -1.98 -10.18 -6.10
C ALA A 87 -2.59 -8.88 -6.63
N LYS A 88 -3.28 -8.91 -7.78
CA LYS A 88 -4.03 -7.75 -8.31
C LYS A 88 -5.14 -7.30 -7.37
N GLU A 89 -5.97 -8.23 -6.91
CA GLU A 89 -7.06 -7.93 -5.96
C GLU A 89 -6.53 -7.30 -4.67
N GLN A 90 -5.47 -7.88 -4.10
CA GLN A 90 -4.85 -7.37 -2.87
C GLN A 90 -4.20 -6.00 -3.09
N LEU A 91 -3.59 -5.77 -4.26
CA LEU A 91 -3.01 -4.49 -4.65
C LEU A 91 -4.10 -3.40 -4.75
N GLU A 92 -5.18 -3.65 -5.48
CA GLU A 92 -6.30 -2.72 -5.64
C GLU A 92 -6.92 -2.36 -4.28
N SER A 93 -7.15 -3.37 -3.43
CA SER A 93 -7.65 -3.18 -2.07
C SER A 93 -6.70 -2.30 -1.24
N ALA A 94 -5.39 -2.58 -1.25
CA ALA A 94 -4.39 -1.81 -0.52
C ALA A 94 -4.29 -0.35 -1.01
N ILE A 95 -4.40 -0.11 -2.33
CA ILE A 95 -4.42 1.23 -2.92
C ILE A 95 -5.68 2.00 -2.47
N SER A 96 -6.86 1.35 -2.52
CA SER A 96 -8.12 1.96 -2.07
C SER A 96 -8.05 2.35 -0.59
N ASP A 97 -7.56 1.43 0.26
CA ASP A 97 -7.40 1.66 1.69
C ASP A 97 -6.39 2.78 1.99
N LEU A 98 -5.29 2.85 1.23
CA LEU A 98 -4.32 3.93 1.36
C LEU A 98 -4.94 5.28 1.02
N ALA A 99 -5.75 5.36 -0.04
CA ALA A 99 -6.45 6.60 -0.41
C ALA A 99 -7.43 7.03 0.69
N ARG A 100 -8.22 6.11 1.25
CA ARG A 100 -9.13 6.37 2.38
C ARG A 100 -8.37 6.84 3.62
N LEU A 101 -7.26 6.19 3.93
CA LEU A 101 -6.42 6.55 5.07
C LEU A 101 -5.81 7.94 4.92
N LYS A 102 -5.30 8.29 3.73
CA LYS A 102 -4.79 9.64 3.43
C LYS A 102 -5.89 10.69 3.58
N ALA A 103 -7.10 10.42 3.11
CA ALA A 103 -8.24 11.32 3.30
C ALA A 103 -8.59 11.48 4.79
N HIS A 104 -8.55 10.39 5.57
CA HIS A 104 -8.75 10.43 7.02
C HIS A 104 -7.68 11.26 7.74
N ARG A 105 -6.40 11.09 7.39
CA ARG A 105 -5.29 11.88 7.96
C ARG A 105 -5.44 13.36 7.67
N ARG A 106 -5.85 13.74 6.44
CA ARG A 106 -6.15 15.15 6.09
C ARG A 106 -7.26 15.72 6.98
N LYS A 107 -8.33 14.96 7.24
CA LYS A 107 -9.41 15.37 8.14
C LYS A 107 -8.93 15.50 9.60
N LEU A 108 -8.08 14.60 10.08
CA LEU A 108 -7.49 14.71 11.42
C LEU A 108 -6.60 15.95 11.56
N ALA A 109 -5.74 16.21 10.56
CA ALA A 109 -4.87 17.38 10.54
C ALA A 109 -5.68 18.68 10.58
N GLU A 110 -6.77 18.76 9.82
CA GLU A 110 -7.64 19.93 9.82
C GLU A 110 -8.34 20.13 11.17
N ARG A 111 -8.86 19.05 11.76
CA ARG A 111 -9.42 19.10 13.13
C ARG A 111 -8.39 19.57 14.15
N LEU A 112 -7.15 19.10 14.05
CA LEU A 112 -6.07 19.51 14.95
C LEU A 112 -5.77 21.01 14.80
N ARG A 113 -5.70 21.52 13.57
CA ARG A 113 -5.52 22.96 13.29
C ARG A 113 -6.63 23.80 13.90
N VAL A 114 -7.89 23.43 13.67
CA VAL A 114 -9.05 24.13 14.24
C VAL A 114 -9.01 24.11 15.77
N THR A 115 -8.68 22.96 16.37
CA THR A 115 -8.61 22.82 17.84
C THR A 115 -7.49 23.68 18.43
N ARG A 116 -6.32 23.74 17.78
CA ARG A 116 -5.20 24.60 18.19
C ARG A 116 -5.54 26.08 18.10
N ARG A 117 -6.15 26.53 16.99
CA ARG A 117 -6.61 27.92 16.83
C ARG A 117 -7.61 28.33 17.92
N ARG A 118 -8.58 27.47 18.23
CA ARG A 118 -9.53 27.71 19.32
C ARG A 118 -8.86 27.79 20.68
N ALA A 119 -7.93 26.87 20.97
CA ALA A 119 -7.17 26.88 22.22
C ALA A 119 -6.33 28.16 22.36
N GLN A 120 -5.70 28.62 21.29
CA GLN A 120 -4.95 29.87 21.26
C GLN A 120 -5.85 31.08 21.52
N ALA A 121 -6.97 31.20 20.80
CA ALA A 121 -7.93 32.29 21.02
C ALA A 121 -8.46 32.32 22.46
N THR A 122 -8.74 31.16 23.06
CA THR A 122 -9.15 31.10 24.48
C THR A 122 -8.03 31.49 25.45
N ALA A 123 -6.77 31.20 25.12
CA ALA A 123 -5.63 31.60 25.94
C ALA A 123 -5.39 33.11 25.86
N GLU A 124 -5.48 33.69 24.67
CA GLU A 124 -5.40 35.15 24.44
C GLU A 124 -6.52 35.89 25.20
N LEU A 125 -7.76 35.37 25.15
CA LEU A 125 -8.91 35.97 25.84
C LEU A 125 -8.76 35.90 27.36
N LYS A 126 -8.24 34.79 27.90
CA LYS A 126 -7.90 34.69 29.33
C LYS A 126 -6.78 35.64 29.73
N ALA A 127 -5.70 35.71 28.95
CA ALA A 127 -4.60 36.64 29.20
C ALA A 127 -5.07 38.10 29.17
N ALA A 128 -6.02 38.45 28.29
CA ALA A 128 -6.62 39.76 28.24
C ALA A 128 -7.52 40.07 29.47
N GLN A 129 -8.17 39.05 30.05
CA GLN A 129 -8.97 39.18 31.28
C GLN A 129 -8.12 39.23 32.55
N ASP A 130 -6.97 38.53 32.55
CA ASP A 130 -6.00 38.51 33.65
C ASP A 130 -5.11 39.77 33.67
N LEU A 131 -5.26 40.69 32.70
CA LEU A 131 -4.63 42.00 32.75
C LEU A 131 -5.16 42.77 33.98
N PRO A 132 -4.30 43.11 34.95
CA PRO A 132 -4.76 43.71 36.18
C PRO A 132 -5.22 45.14 35.91
N TRP A 133 -6.51 45.39 36.12
CA TRP A 133 -7.10 46.71 36.35
C TRP A 133 -6.46 47.46 37.55
N ARG A 134 -5.48 46.85 38.25
CA ARG A 134 -4.76 47.41 39.42
C ARG A 134 -3.76 48.52 39.12
N ARG A 135 -3.56 48.97 37.88
CA ARG A 135 -2.67 50.13 37.59
C ARG A 135 -3.36 51.50 37.56
N LEU A 136 -4.69 51.57 37.67
CA LEU A 136 -5.42 52.84 37.53
C LEU A 136 -5.82 53.51 38.86
N VAL A 137 -5.41 52.98 40.02
CA VAL A 137 -5.76 53.55 41.35
C VAL A 137 -4.52 54.02 42.13
N SER A 138 -3.32 54.02 41.51
CA SER A 138 -2.07 54.40 42.20
C SER A 138 -1.64 55.85 41.98
N ASP A 139 -2.22 56.58 41.02
CA ASP A 139 -1.81 57.96 40.68
C ASP A 139 -2.88 59.01 41.04
N VAL A 140 -3.59 58.79 42.16
CA VAL A 140 -4.37 59.85 42.81
C VAL A 140 -3.75 60.10 44.18
N SER A 141 -2.73 60.94 44.23
CA SER A 141 -2.20 61.57 45.43
C SER A 141 -1.73 62.97 45.09
#